data_AF-A0A662VK04-F1
#
_entry.id   AF-A0A662VK04-F1
#
_cell.length_a   1.000
_cell.length_b   1.000
_cell.length_c   1.000
_cell.angle_alpha   90.00
_cell.angle_beta   90.00
_cell.angle_gamma   90.00
#
_symmetry.space_group_name_H-M   'P 1'
#
loop_
_entity.id
_entity.type
_entity.pdbx_description
1 polymer ?
#
loop_
_entity_poly.entity_id
_entity_poly.type
_entity_poly.pdbx_seq_one_letter_code
_entity_poly.pdbx_strand_id
1 'polypeptide(L)'
;MKCPHCGQFLENTLFRALEPYHDKSKVVVTNVDYILEVGNRIQAIIEEKHSTNKIIRGFQLVTLKKIAKCLKVPLYILYSKNGVELYEFDKFQIVRSNPYYSFESQDPILAGSISDLGSWLYEKFLVKAQKSKRRW
;
A
#
# COMPACT_ATOMS: atom_id res chain seq x y z
N MET A 1 -18.37 4.06 5.94
CA MET A 1 -19.48 3.45 6.72
C MET A 1 -19.68 4.24 8.02
N LYS A 2 -20.90 4.43 8.54
CA LYS A 2 -21.14 5.09 9.84
C LYS A 2 -21.39 4.06 10.93
N CYS A 3 -20.87 4.28 12.13
CA CYS A 3 -21.12 3.43 13.29
C CYS A 3 -22.61 3.51 13.69
N PRO A 4 -23.34 2.39 13.78
CA PRO A 4 -24.77 2.41 14.10
C PRO A 4 -25.06 2.83 15.56
N HIS A 5 -24.06 2.83 16.44
CA HIS A 5 -24.21 3.23 17.85
C HIS A 5 -23.96 4.73 18.09
N CYS A 6 -23.09 5.38 17.31
CA CYS A 6 -22.72 6.79 17.55
C CYS A 6 -22.86 7.71 16.32
N GLY A 7 -23.26 7.18 15.15
CA GLY A 7 -23.51 7.96 13.93
C GLY A 7 -22.27 8.58 13.26
N GLN A 8 -21.09 8.43 13.87
CA GLN A 8 -19.82 8.91 13.33
C GLN A 8 -19.32 8.02 12.20
N PHE A 9 -18.59 8.59 11.24
CA PHE A 9 -17.92 7.81 10.20
C PHE A 9 -16.86 6.89 10.82
N LEU A 10 -16.86 5.60 10.44
CA LEU A 10 -15.97 4.56 10.97
C LEU A 10 -14.49 4.81 10.69
N GLU A 11 -14.15 5.60 9.67
CA GLU A 11 -12.78 6.08 9.44
C GLU A 11 -12.24 6.85 10.66
N ASN A 12 -13.11 7.53 11.41
CA ASN A 12 -12.71 8.21 12.66
C ASN A 12 -12.73 7.29 13.88
N THR A 13 -13.37 6.11 13.84
CA THR A 13 -13.47 5.24 15.02
C THR A 13 -12.14 4.57 15.33
N LEU A 14 -11.41 4.09 14.32
CA LEU A 14 -10.08 3.50 14.54
C LEU A 14 -9.09 4.57 15.02
N PHE A 15 -9.03 5.73 14.37
CA PHE A 15 -8.15 6.83 14.80
C PHE A 15 -8.45 7.28 16.23
N ARG A 16 -9.72 7.45 16.60
CA ARG A 16 -10.12 7.79 17.98
C ARG A 16 -9.84 6.65 18.97
N ALA A 17 -10.04 5.40 18.57
CA ALA A 17 -9.71 4.24 19.41
C ALA A 17 -8.20 4.11 19.64
N LEU A 18 -7.39 4.59 18.70
CA LEU A 18 -5.94 4.59 18.77
C LEU A 18 -5.36 5.85 19.45
N GLU A 19 -6.18 6.87 19.68
CA GLU A 19 -5.78 8.15 20.29
C GLU A 19 -5.08 8.01 21.65
N PRO A 20 -5.49 7.11 22.57
CA PRO A 20 -4.74 6.87 23.82
C PRO A 20 -3.33 6.30 23.61
N TYR A 21 -3.05 5.73 22.44
CA TYR A 21 -1.76 5.15 22.09
C TYR A 21 -0.87 6.12 21.29
N HIS A 22 -1.32 7.35 21.07
CA HIS A 22 -0.53 8.40 20.41
C HIS A 22 0.39 9.19 21.39
N ASP A 23 0.53 8.73 22.64
CA ASP A 23 1.50 9.27 23.59
C ASP A 23 2.95 8.81 23.24
N LYS A 24 3.90 8.92 24.18
CA LYS A 24 5.29 8.42 24.02
C LYS A 24 5.38 6.90 23.71
N SER A 25 4.27 6.21 23.49
CA SER A 25 4.18 4.86 22.99
C SER A 25 5.02 4.67 21.72
N LYS A 26 5.67 3.49 21.64
CA LYS A 26 6.41 3.05 20.46
C LYS A 26 5.48 2.50 19.36
N VAL A 27 4.17 2.73 19.48
CA VAL A 27 3.16 2.18 18.57
C VAL A 27 3.06 3.11 17.36
N VAL A 28 3.30 2.56 16.18
CA VAL A 28 3.13 3.29 14.93
C VAL A 28 1.95 2.70 14.18
N VAL A 29 0.92 3.52 13.98
CA VAL A 29 -0.24 3.19 13.16
C VAL A 29 0.09 3.54 11.72
N THR A 30 -0.12 2.62 10.80
CA THR A 30 0.11 2.83 9.37
C THR A 30 -1.05 2.26 8.60
N ASN A 31 -1.65 3.10 7.76
CA ASN A 31 -2.66 2.67 6.80
C ASN A 31 -1.95 2.19 5.54
N VAL A 32 -2.52 1.16 4.92
CA VAL A 32 -2.10 0.65 3.61
C VAL A 32 -3.25 0.97 2.66
N ASP A 33 -2.98 1.75 1.60
CA ASP A 33 -4.05 2.19 0.70
C ASP A 33 -4.72 1.00 -0.02
N TYR A 34 -3.94 0.05 -0.53
CA TYR A 34 -4.46 -1.16 -1.13
C TYR A 34 -3.72 -2.42 -0.69
N ILE A 35 -4.50 -3.47 -0.49
CA ILE A 35 -4.01 -4.84 -0.35
C ILE A 35 -4.54 -5.62 -1.55
N LEU A 36 -3.63 -6.23 -2.32
CA LEU A 36 -4.03 -7.14 -3.38
C LEU A 36 -4.14 -8.56 -2.81
N GLU A 37 -5.34 -9.10 -2.80
CA GLU A 37 -5.62 -10.47 -2.39
C GLU A 37 -6.00 -11.33 -3.60
N VAL A 38 -5.43 -12.53 -3.67
CA VAL A 38 -5.75 -13.53 -4.68
C VAL A 38 -6.03 -14.87 -3.99
N GLY A 39 -7.28 -15.31 -4.06
CA GLY A 39 -7.73 -16.49 -3.33
C GLY A 39 -7.78 -16.22 -1.83
N ASN A 40 -6.94 -16.91 -1.06
CA ASN A 40 -6.81 -16.74 0.40
C ASN A 40 -5.42 -16.21 0.80
N ARG A 41 -4.74 -15.52 -0.11
CA ARG A 41 -3.37 -15.02 0.08
C ARG A 41 -3.28 -13.56 -0.34
N ILE A 42 -2.69 -12.76 0.54
CA ILE A 42 -2.21 -11.43 0.17
C ILE A 42 -1.01 -11.61 -0.77
N GLN A 43 -1.06 -10.93 -1.91
CA GLN A 43 -0.05 -10.99 -2.97
C GLN A 43 0.79 -9.72 -3.05
N ALA A 44 0.24 -8.57 -2.66
CA ALA A 44 0.95 -7.30 -2.67
C ALA A 44 0.30 -6.30 -1.72
N ILE A 45 1.09 -5.31 -1.30
CA ILE A 45 0.56 -4.05 -0.76
C ILE A 45 0.93 -2.91 -1.71
N ILE A 46 0.02 -1.95 -1.86
CA ILE A 46 0.21 -0.78 -2.72
C ILE A 46 -0.13 0.46 -1.90
N GLU A 47 0.78 1.42 -1.91
CA GLU A 47 0.55 2.76 -1.38
C GLU A 47 0.36 3.71 -2.55
N GLU A 48 -0.72 4.49 -2.56
CA GLU A 48 -1.03 5.44 -3.60
C GLU A 48 -0.67 6.87 -3.21
N LYS A 49 -0.25 7.64 -4.22
CA LYS A 49 0.05 9.06 -4.11
C LYS A 49 -0.61 9.79 -5.26
N HIS A 50 -1.55 10.67 -4.93
CA HIS A 50 -2.12 11.63 -5.88
C HIS A 50 -1.19 12.84 -6.07
N SER A 51 0.05 12.60 -6.49
CA SER A 51 1.09 13.61 -6.67
C SER A 51 1.85 13.38 -7.98
N THR A 52 2.32 14.47 -8.59
CA THR A 52 3.27 14.42 -9.70
C THR A 52 4.70 14.21 -9.20
N ASN A 53 5.00 14.67 -7.98
CA ASN A 53 6.31 14.49 -7.37
C ASN A 53 6.41 13.05 -6.90
N LYS A 54 7.43 12.33 -7.41
CA LYS A 54 7.65 10.89 -7.14
C LYS A 54 8.32 10.68 -5.79
N ILE A 55 7.71 11.26 -4.75
CA ILE A 55 8.20 11.22 -3.38
C ILE A 55 7.19 10.56 -2.45
N ILE A 56 7.70 9.95 -1.39
CA ILE A 56 6.91 9.42 -0.25
C ILE A 56 7.59 9.83 1.05
N ARG A 57 6.83 10.00 2.14
CA ARG A 57 7.42 10.30 3.43
C ARG A 57 8.25 9.10 3.92
N GLY A 58 9.49 9.34 4.34
CA GLY A 58 10.41 8.25 4.72
C GLY A 58 9.85 7.38 5.85
N PHE A 59 9.17 7.97 6.83
CA PHE A 59 8.55 7.20 7.92
C PHE A 59 7.42 6.27 7.46
N GLN A 60 6.59 6.70 6.48
CA GLN A 60 5.56 5.83 5.90
C GLN A 60 6.21 4.66 5.19
N LEU A 61 7.28 4.93 4.44
CA LEU A 61 8.00 3.89 3.72
C LEU A 61 8.65 2.88 4.68
N VAL A 62 9.18 3.34 5.82
CA VAL A 62 9.74 2.47 6.89
C VAL A 62 8.69 1.52 7.45
N THR A 63 7.45 1.95 7.66
CA THR A 63 6.39 1.11 8.22
C THR A 63 5.82 0.16 7.17
N LEU A 64 5.52 0.67 5.97
CA LEU A 64 5.02 -0.14 4.84
C LEU A 64 6.00 -1.27 4.48
N LYS A 65 7.31 -0.99 4.41
CA LYS A 65 8.29 -2.04 4.11
C LYS A 65 8.35 -3.13 5.17
N LYS A 66 8.10 -2.80 6.44
CA LYS A 66 8.04 -3.78 7.54
C LYS A 66 6.84 -4.68 7.36
N ILE A 67 5.67 -4.12 7.05
CA ILE A 67 4.44 -4.88 6.76
C ILE A 67 4.68 -5.83 5.58
N ALA A 68 5.18 -5.32 4.45
CA ALA A 68 5.50 -6.14 3.27
C ALA A 68 6.49 -7.27 3.58
N LYS A 69 7.54 -6.99 4.38
CA LYS A 69 8.52 -7.99 4.82
C LYS A 69 7.88 -9.08 5.67
N CYS A 70 7.03 -8.71 6.63
CA CYS A 70 6.32 -9.68 7.49
C CYS A 70 5.37 -10.58 6.68
N LEU A 71 4.63 -9.99 5.74
CA LEU A 71 3.71 -10.71 4.85
C LEU A 71 4.42 -11.47 3.72
N LYS A 72 5.72 -11.23 3.52
CA LYS A 72 6.54 -11.78 2.42
C LYS A 72 5.98 -11.44 1.03
N VAL A 73 5.46 -10.23 0.87
CA VAL A 73 4.89 -9.72 -0.39
C VAL A 73 5.69 -8.54 -0.93
N PRO A 74 5.60 -8.21 -2.23
CA PRO A 74 6.07 -6.94 -2.76
C PRO A 74 5.33 -5.73 -2.16
N LEU A 75 6.02 -4.59 -2.13
CA LEU A 75 5.47 -3.28 -1.83
C LEU A 75 5.58 -2.43 -3.10
N TYR A 76 4.45 -1.90 -3.56
CA TYR A 76 4.40 -0.98 -4.68
C TYR A 76 4.01 0.43 -4.25
N ILE A 77 4.58 1.43 -4.92
CA ILE A 77 4.17 2.83 -4.80
C ILE A 77 3.52 3.24 -6.12
N LEU A 78 2.27 3.65 -6.06
CA LEU A 78 1.44 4.03 -7.20
C LEU A 78 1.28 5.56 -7.24
N TYR A 79 1.68 6.18 -8.34
CA TYR A 79 1.39 7.58 -8.62
C TYR A 79 0.30 7.66 -9.70
N SER A 80 -0.81 8.37 -9.41
CA SER A 80 -2.01 8.35 -10.26
C SER A 80 -2.47 9.73 -10.76
N LYS A 81 -1.74 10.80 -10.45
CA LYS A 81 -2.19 12.19 -10.74
C LYS A 81 -2.24 12.52 -12.24
N ASN A 82 -1.25 12.09 -13.02
CA ASN A 82 -1.13 12.41 -14.45
C ASN A 82 -0.92 11.11 -15.27
N GLY A 83 -1.82 10.15 -15.09
CA GLY A 83 -1.60 8.77 -15.52
C GLY A 83 -1.04 7.91 -14.40
N VAL A 84 -0.89 6.62 -14.69
CA VAL A 84 -0.41 5.61 -13.75
C VAL A 84 1.07 5.41 -13.92
N GLU A 85 1.82 5.53 -12.83
CA GLU A 85 3.17 5.01 -12.70
C GLU A 85 3.28 4.16 -11.45
N LEU A 86 3.80 2.95 -11.61
CA LEU A 86 3.97 1.98 -10.53
C LEU A 86 5.47 1.73 -10.31
N TYR A 87 5.89 1.80 -9.06
CA TYR A 87 7.27 1.53 -8.65
C TYR A 87 7.30 0.36 -7.68
N GLU A 88 8.22 -0.58 -7.87
CA GLU A 88 8.49 -1.62 -6.88
C GLU A 88 9.54 -1.12 -5.88
N PHE A 89 9.17 -1.08 -4.61
CA PHE A 89 10.10 -0.71 -3.56
C PHE A 89 10.81 -1.95 -3.00
N ASP A 90 12.14 -1.97 -3.04
CA ASP A 90 12.92 -3.03 -2.36
C ASP A 90 12.73 -2.94 -0.84
N LYS A 91 11.92 -3.83 -0.29
CA LYS A 91 11.65 -3.95 1.14
C LYS A 91 12.88 -4.29 1.99
N PHE A 92 14.01 -4.71 1.41
CA PHE A 92 15.24 -4.99 2.14
C PHE A 92 16.18 -3.78 2.23
N GLN A 93 16.09 -2.81 1.31
CA GLN A 93 16.94 -1.61 1.32
C GLN A 93 16.83 -0.79 2.61
N ILE A 94 17.93 -0.18 3.05
CA ILE A 94 17.91 0.67 4.24
C ILE A 94 17.18 1.99 3.92
N VAL A 95 16.13 2.30 4.68
CA VAL A 95 15.41 3.58 4.60
C VAL A 95 15.70 4.38 5.84
N ARG A 96 16.27 5.58 5.67
CA ARG A 96 16.36 6.56 6.75
C ARG A 96 15.02 7.26 6.88
N SER A 97 14.62 7.61 8.11
CA SER A 97 13.43 8.42 8.39
C SER A 97 13.61 9.89 7.97
N ASN A 98 14.32 10.14 6.88
CA ASN A 98 14.38 11.43 6.21
C ASN A 98 12.96 11.89 5.84
N PRO A 99 12.73 13.20 5.67
CA PRO A 99 11.39 13.71 5.39
C PRO A 99 10.78 13.05 4.17
N TYR A 100 11.58 12.76 3.14
CA TYR A 100 11.13 12.13 1.90
C TYR A 100 12.12 11.11 1.36
N TYR A 101 11.59 10.12 0.65
CA TYR A 101 12.29 9.23 -0.27
C TYR A 101 11.82 9.54 -1.69
N SER A 102 12.75 9.63 -2.65
CA SER A 102 12.46 9.95 -4.05
C SER A 102 12.62 8.71 -4.93
N PHE A 103 11.68 8.56 -5.86
CA PHE A 103 11.67 7.58 -6.95
C PHE A 103 12.04 8.21 -8.30
N GLU A 104 12.42 9.49 -8.35
CA GLU A 104 12.71 10.21 -9.61
C GLU A 104 13.88 9.59 -10.41
N SER A 105 14.83 8.96 -9.73
CA SER A 105 15.96 8.29 -10.36
C SER A 105 15.71 6.80 -10.68
N GLN A 106 14.48 6.33 -10.50
CA GLN A 106 14.09 4.94 -10.75
C GLN A 106 13.17 4.88 -11.96
N ASP A 107 13.33 3.83 -12.77
CA ASP A 107 12.36 3.54 -13.81
C ASP A 107 11.12 2.90 -13.20
N PRO A 108 9.91 3.34 -13.57
CA PRO A 108 8.69 2.67 -13.15
C PRO A 108 8.62 1.27 -13.77
N ILE A 109 8.11 0.31 -13.00
CA ILE A 109 7.84 -1.04 -13.51
C ILE A 109 6.62 -1.08 -14.44
N LEU A 110 5.81 -0.02 -14.41
CA LEU A 110 4.67 0.22 -15.28
C LEU A 110 4.46 1.73 -15.39
N ALA A 111 4.30 2.25 -16.60
CA ALA A 111 3.81 3.60 -16.86
C ALA A 111 2.72 3.54 -17.94
N GLY A 112 1.57 4.16 -17.71
CA GLY A 112 0.45 4.10 -18.64
C GLY A 112 -0.89 4.57 -18.06
N SER A 113 -1.96 3.92 -18.51
CA SER A 113 -3.33 4.17 -18.10
C SER A 113 -3.79 3.25 -16.96
N ILE A 114 -4.99 3.49 -16.44
CA ILE A 114 -5.66 2.59 -15.50
C ILE A 114 -5.90 1.21 -16.14
N SER A 115 -6.16 1.15 -17.45
CA SER A 115 -6.33 -0.13 -18.17
C SER A 115 -5.03 -0.93 -18.20
N ASP A 116 -3.89 -0.25 -18.35
CA ASP A 116 -2.57 -0.88 -18.33
C ASP A 116 -2.25 -1.43 -16.93
N LEU A 117 -2.63 -0.69 -15.87
CA LEU A 117 -2.53 -1.18 -14.50
C LEU A 117 -3.36 -2.45 -14.27
N GLY A 118 -4.60 -2.46 -14.75
CA GLY A 118 -5.46 -3.64 -14.67
C GLY A 118 -4.86 -4.86 -15.37
N SER A 119 -4.35 -4.67 -16.58
CA SER A 119 -3.71 -5.72 -17.38
C SER A 119 -2.44 -6.24 -16.69
N TRP A 120 -1.60 -5.34 -16.19
CA TRP A 120 -0.39 -5.69 -15.45
C TRP A 120 -0.70 -6.48 -14.17
N LEU A 121 -1.68 -6.05 -13.37
CA LEU A 121 -2.10 -6.78 -12.17
C LEU A 121 -2.61 -8.18 -12.51
N TYR A 122 -3.38 -8.30 -13.59
CA TYR A 122 -3.89 -9.57 -14.07
C TYR A 122 -2.75 -10.52 -14.47
N GLU A 123 -1.83 -10.06 -15.31
CA GLU A 123 -0.69 -10.86 -15.77
C GLU A 123 0.24 -11.27 -14.63
N LYS A 124 0.55 -10.33 -13.73
CA LYS A 124 1.50 -10.54 -12.65
C LYS A 124 0.97 -11.50 -11.59
N PHE A 125 -0.31 -11.39 -11.22
CA PHE A 125 -0.85 -12.07 -10.04
C PHE A 125 -1.99 -13.06 -10.35
N LEU A 126 -2.85 -12.77 -11.33
CA LEU A 126 -4.07 -13.52 -11.57
C LEU A 126 -3.91 -14.66 -12.58
N VAL A 127 -3.08 -14.52 -13.61
CA VAL A 127 -2.88 -15.57 -14.64
C VAL A 127 -2.43 -16.90 -14.04
N LYS A 128 -1.61 -16.85 -12.99
CA LYS A 128 -1.07 -18.04 -12.29
C LYS A 128 -1.87 -18.40 -11.04
N ALA A 129 -2.95 -17.68 -10.75
CA ALA A 129 -3.76 -17.94 -9.57
C ALA A 129 -4.49 -19.27 -9.70
N GLN A 130 -4.40 -20.11 -8.66
CA GLN A 130 -5.24 -21.29 -8.59
C GLN A 130 -6.71 -20.86 -8.50
N LYS A 131 -7.58 -21.50 -9.28
CA LYS A 131 -9.03 -21.27 -9.21
C LYS A 131 -9.50 -21.49 -7.77
N SER A 132 -10.38 -20.60 -7.28
CA SER A 132 -10.96 -20.81 -5.95
C SER A 132 -11.69 -22.17 -5.94
N LYS A 133 -11.39 -22.99 -4.93
CA LYS A 133 -12.16 -24.21 -4.71
C LYS A 133 -13.46 -23.79 -4.02
N ARG A 134 -14.60 -24.07 -4.65
CA ARG A 134 -15.90 -24.02 -3.96
C ARG A 134 -15.80 -24.94 -2.74
N ARG A 135 -15.86 -24.37 -1.53
CA ARG A 135 -16.20 -25.14 -0.34
C ARG A 135 -17.69 -25.47 -0.46
N TRP A 136 -17.99 -26.76 -0.63
CA TRP A 136 -19.32 -27.33 -0.41
C TRP A 136 -19.49 -27.59 1.09
#